data_AF-A0A354D6J0-F1
#
_entry.id   AF-A0A354D6J0-F1
#
_cell.length_a   1.000
_cell.length_b   1.000
_cell.length_c   1.000
_cell.angle_alpha   90.00
_cell.angle_beta   90.00
_cell.angle_gamma   90.00
#
_symmetry.space_group_name_H-M   'P 1'
#
loop_
_entity.id
_entity.type
_entity.pdbx_description
1 polymer ?
#
loop_
_entity_poly.entity_id
_entity_poly.type
_entity_poly.pdbx_seq_one_letter_code
_entity_poly.pdbx_strand_id
1 'polypeptide(L)'
;MGSVKTIKKGIAIALSMMLAVTVLPTGFGVPKVQAAGEMLYVGNIRVTEANASDVLGNKTISYQASTHTLTLNGANLTTPMKAGKYIYGIRYEGAGQTLNLVLNGTNTITTGNVTDAKECYGIYLSMNDTLKISGTGTLKVTAGSAMDDSMGILTGSLKMEQGSVEATAGKETICKIKRIFHYASGKKATCKVTVK
;
A
#
# COMPACT_ATOMS: atom_id res chain seq x y z
N MET A 1 33.69 63.16 -4.51
CA MET A 1 32.40 63.58 -5.13
C MET A 1 32.12 62.63 -6.28
N GLY A 2 31.03 61.87 -6.20
CA GLY A 2 30.74 60.80 -7.14
C GLY A 2 30.22 61.28 -8.49
N SER A 3 30.22 60.34 -9.45
CA SER A 3 29.14 60.20 -10.43
C SER A 3 29.18 58.80 -11.05
N VAL A 4 28.15 58.03 -10.71
CA VAL A 4 27.76 56.75 -11.31
C VAL A 4 27.19 57.01 -12.70
N LYS A 5 27.53 56.18 -13.71
CA LYS A 5 26.68 55.91 -14.90
C LYS A 5 27.23 54.71 -15.69
N THR A 6 26.75 53.49 -15.43
CA THR A 6 25.64 52.77 -16.11
C THR A 6 26.18 51.68 -17.04
N ILE A 7 26.30 50.46 -16.49
CA ILE A 7 26.55 49.23 -17.25
C ILE A 7 25.26 48.89 -17.99
N LYS A 8 25.25 49.00 -19.33
CA LYS A 8 24.11 48.58 -20.15
C LYS A 8 24.08 47.05 -20.23
N LYS A 9 22.95 46.50 -19.81
CA LYS A 9 22.59 45.08 -19.83
C LYS A 9 22.47 44.59 -21.28
N GLY A 10 23.20 43.54 -21.64
CA GLY A 10 23.02 42.79 -22.87
C GLY A 10 23.16 41.29 -22.57
N ILE A 11 22.10 40.68 -22.05
CA ILE A 11 22.04 39.23 -21.90
C ILE A 11 21.67 38.64 -23.27
N ALA A 12 22.65 38.07 -23.96
CA ALA A 12 22.42 37.21 -25.11
C ALA A 12 22.00 35.83 -24.59
N ILE A 13 20.72 35.46 -24.78
CA ILE A 13 20.24 34.10 -24.51
C ILE A 13 20.42 33.32 -25.80
N ALA A 14 21.48 32.50 -25.86
CA ALA A 14 21.62 31.50 -26.90
C ALA A 14 20.63 30.36 -26.63
N LEU A 15 19.68 30.18 -27.55
CA LEU A 15 18.74 29.06 -27.59
C LEU A 15 19.51 27.78 -27.91
N SER A 16 19.98 27.05 -26.90
CA SER A 16 20.50 25.70 -27.12
C SER A 16 19.33 24.72 -27.19
N MET A 17 18.96 24.33 -28.41
CA MET A 17 18.16 23.13 -28.63
C MET A 17 19.00 21.93 -28.17
N MET A 18 18.79 21.48 -26.93
CA MET A 18 19.19 20.14 -26.54
C MET A 18 18.38 19.17 -27.41
N LEU A 19 19.06 18.58 -28.38
CA LEU A 19 18.65 17.32 -28.99
C LEU A 19 18.72 16.27 -27.88
N ALA A 20 17.65 16.15 -27.09
CA ALA A 20 17.46 14.99 -26.25
C ALA A 20 17.20 13.82 -27.20
N VAL A 21 18.27 13.14 -27.62
CA VAL A 21 18.18 11.77 -28.13
C VAL A 21 17.69 10.94 -26.95
N THR A 22 16.37 10.90 -26.77
CA THR A 22 15.76 9.84 -25.99
C THR A 22 15.94 8.59 -26.82
N VAL A 23 16.92 7.79 -26.45
CA VAL A 23 16.98 6.40 -26.85
C VAL A 23 15.68 5.80 -26.34
N LEU A 24 14.69 5.65 -27.23
CA LEU A 24 13.49 4.87 -26.93
C LEU A 24 13.99 3.50 -26.50
N PRO A 25 13.62 2.99 -25.30
CA PRO A 25 13.76 1.57 -25.05
C PRO A 25 12.88 0.87 -26.09
N THR A 26 13.50 0.29 -27.10
CA THR A 26 12.88 -0.67 -27.99
C THR A 26 12.51 -1.89 -27.17
N GLY A 27 11.26 -1.88 -26.72
CA GLY A 27 10.67 -2.99 -26.02
C GLY A 27 9.23 -2.62 -25.71
N PHE A 28 8.31 -2.99 -26.60
CA PHE A 28 6.93 -3.29 -26.20
C PHE A 28 6.97 -4.53 -25.27
N GLY A 29 7.62 -4.39 -24.11
CA GLY A 29 7.43 -5.28 -22.99
C GLY A 29 6.18 -4.78 -22.30
N VAL A 30 5.14 -5.61 -22.27
CA VAL A 30 3.95 -5.40 -21.42
C VAL A 30 4.46 -4.94 -20.05
N PRO A 31 4.17 -3.71 -19.59
CA PRO A 31 4.69 -3.27 -18.31
C PRO A 31 4.14 -4.18 -17.22
N LYS A 32 5.03 -5.02 -16.68
CA LYS A 32 4.65 -6.02 -15.68
C LYS A 32 4.35 -5.29 -14.39
N VAL A 33 3.08 -5.30 -14.00
CA VAL A 33 2.64 -4.68 -12.74
C VAL A 33 2.79 -5.58 -11.54
N GLN A 34 3.07 -6.85 -11.77
CA GLN A 34 3.35 -7.82 -10.75
C GLN A 34 4.38 -8.82 -11.29
N ALA A 35 5.24 -9.34 -10.41
CA ALA A 35 6.10 -10.45 -10.75
C ALA A 35 5.27 -11.68 -11.20
N ALA A 36 5.89 -12.63 -11.90
CA ALA A 36 5.19 -13.85 -12.29
C ALA A 36 4.72 -14.61 -11.04
N GLY A 37 3.40 -14.85 -10.94
CA GLY A 37 2.78 -15.48 -9.76
C GLY A 37 2.36 -14.50 -8.65
N GLU A 38 2.63 -13.20 -8.81
CA GLU A 38 2.16 -12.19 -7.86
C GLU A 38 0.71 -11.75 -8.16
N MET A 39 -0.06 -11.54 -7.10
CA MET A 39 -1.45 -11.11 -7.16
C MET A 39 -1.74 -10.08 -6.08
N LEU A 40 -2.36 -8.96 -6.47
CA LEU A 40 -2.83 -7.93 -5.54
C LEU A 40 -4.29 -7.57 -5.84
N TYR A 41 -5.13 -7.65 -4.82
CA TYR A 41 -6.47 -7.10 -4.80
C TYR A 41 -6.59 -6.03 -3.73
N VAL A 42 -7.24 -4.92 -4.08
CA VAL A 42 -7.64 -3.87 -3.15
C VAL A 42 -9.15 -3.74 -3.27
N GLY A 43 -9.85 -4.16 -2.21
CA GLY A 43 -11.28 -4.41 -2.28
C GLY A 43 -11.60 -5.45 -3.33
N ASN A 44 -12.64 -5.21 -4.12
CA ASN A 44 -13.02 -6.08 -5.24
C ASN A 44 -12.22 -5.84 -6.53
N ILE A 45 -11.22 -4.95 -6.52
CA ILE A 45 -10.44 -4.60 -7.71
C ILE A 45 -9.12 -5.36 -7.74
N ARG A 46 -8.89 -6.11 -8.82
CA ARG A 46 -7.55 -6.63 -9.13
C ARG A 46 -6.67 -5.49 -9.61
N VAL A 47 -5.51 -5.30 -8.99
CA VAL A 47 -4.53 -4.31 -9.42
C VAL A 47 -3.82 -4.82 -10.66
N THR A 48 -3.79 -3.99 -11.69
CA THR A 48 -3.17 -4.22 -13.01
C THR A 48 -2.50 -2.93 -13.45
N GLU A 49 -1.78 -2.95 -14.57
CA GLU A 49 -1.18 -1.74 -15.13
C GLU A 49 -2.15 -0.60 -15.36
N ALA A 50 -3.30 -0.93 -15.93
CA ALA A 50 -4.28 0.05 -16.35
C ALA A 50 -4.85 0.85 -15.16
N ASN A 51 -4.82 0.31 -13.95
CA ASN A 51 -5.36 0.95 -12.75
C ASN A 51 -4.32 1.19 -11.64
N ALA A 52 -3.05 0.87 -11.85
CA ALA A 52 -2.03 0.95 -10.81
C ALA A 52 -1.86 2.37 -10.25
N SER A 53 -1.96 3.41 -11.09
CA SER A 53 -1.86 4.80 -10.64
C SER A 53 -3.07 5.29 -9.84
N ASP A 54 -4.23 4.65 -9.98
CA ASP A 54 -5.46 4.97 -9.27
C ASP A 54 -6.38 3.74 -9.19
N VAL A 55 -6.15 2.91 -8.17
CA VAL A 55 -6.73 1.57 -8.09
C VAL A 55 -8.26 1.61 -7.95
N LEU A 56 -8.78 2.63 -7.26
CA LEU A 56 -10.22 2.79 -7.01
C LEU A 56 -10.87 3.86 -7.89
N GLY A 57 -10.12 4.56 -8.74
CA GLY A 57 -10.62 5.69 -9.54
C GLY A 57 -10.91 6.96 -8.73
N ASN A 58 -10.42 7.04 -7.49
CA ASN A 58 -10.67 8.14 -6.56
C ASN A 58 -9.39 8.81 -6.02
N LYS A 59 -8.22 8.43 -6.56
CA LYS A 59 -6.88 8.97 -6.25
C LYS A 59 -6.39 8.72 -4.81
N THR A 60 -7.05 7.85 -4.05
CA THR A 60 -6.66 7.54 -2.68
C THR A 60 -5.74 6.33 -2.55
N ILE A 61 -5.69 5.46 -3.58
CA ILE A 61 -4.86 4.25 -3.57
C ILE A 61 -4.11 4.11 -4.89
N SER A 62 -2.79 3.94 -4.81
CA SER A 62 -1.93 3.68 -5.96
C SER A 62 -0.93 2.56 -5.67
N TYR A 63 -0.49 1.87 -6.71
CA TYR A 63 0.47 0.76 -6.64
C TYR A 63 1.64 0.98 -7.60
N GLN A 64 2.86 0.85 -7.10
CA GLN A 64 4.09 0.86 -7.89
C GLN A 64 4.73 -0.53 -7.88
N ALA A 65 4.59 -1.23 -8.99
CA ALA A 65 5.06 -2.60 -9.20
C ALA A 65 6.56 -2.79 -8.97
N SER A 66 7.37 -1.89 -9.51
CA SER A 66 8.84 -1.99 -9.45
C SER A 66 9.38 -2.03 -8.02
N THR A 67 8.63 -1.47 -7.07
CA THR A 67 9.00 -1.42 -5.65
C THR A 67 8.01 -2.18 -4.77
N HIS A 68 7.01 -2.84 -5.35
CA HIS A 68 5.90 -3.48 -4.64
C HIS A 68 5.26 -2.53 -3.60
N THR A 69 5.06 -1.26 -3.98
CA THR A 69 4.61 -0.21 -3.06
C THR A 69 3.14 0.09 -3.26
N LEU A 70 2.32 -0.19 -2.25
CA LEU A 70 0.94 0.26 -2.16
C LEU A 70 0.87 1.52 -1.29
N THR A 71 0.42 2.63 -1.85
CA THR A 71 0.23 3.88 -1.12
C THR A 71 -1.24 4.08 -0.81
N LEU A 72 -1.56 4.32 0.47
CA LEU A 72 -2.87 4.76 0.93
C LEU A 72 -2.77 6.24 1.32
N ASN A 73 -3.59 7.07 0.69
CA ASN A 73 -3.61 8.52 0.90
C ASN A 73 -5.03 8.99 1.21
N GLY A 74 -5.39 8.98 2.49
CA GLY A 74 -6.75 9.27 2.91
C GLY A 74 -7.77 8.23 2.43
N ALA A 75 -7.34 6.99 2.24
CA ALA A 75 -8.15 5.93 1.65
C ALA A 75 -9.27 5.48 2.58
N ASN A 76 -10.46 5.28 2.04
CA ASN A 76 -11.59 4.67 2.73
C ASN A 76 -12.12 3.48 1.94
N LEU A 77 -11.65 2.29 2.28
CA LEU A 77 -12.01 1.05 1.61
C LEU A 77 -13.11 0.32 2.39
N THR A 78 -14.30 0.22 1.80
CA THR A 78 -15.48 -0.42 2.43
C THR A 78 -16.04 -1.59 1.63
N THR A 79 -15.56 -1.79 0.40
CA THR A 79 -16.00 -2.87 -0.48
C THR A 79 -14.91 -3.94 -0.54
N PRO A 80 -15.03 -5.08 0.16
CA PRO A 80 -14.01 -6.13 0.14
C PRO A 80 -14.06 -6.97 -1.14
N MET A 81 -12.97 -7.68 -1.40
CA MET A 81 -12.95 -8.85 -2.26
C MET A 81 -13.80 -9.96 -1.63
N LYS A 82 -14.57 -10.68 -2.44
CA LYS A 82 -15.26 -11.91 -2.04
C LYS A 82 -14.87 -13.04 -2.98
N ALA A 83 -14.29 -14.10 -2.43
CA ALA A 83 -13.97 -15.33 -3.15
C ALA A 83 -14.72 -16.48 -2.48
N GLY A 84 -15.96 -16.73 -2.91
CA GLY A 84 -16.87 -17.62 -2.18
C GLY A 84 -17.11 -17.11 -0.75
N LYS A 85 -16.79 -17.93 0.26
CA LYS A 85 -16.94 -17.59 1.68
C LYS A 85 -15.73 -16.88 2.30
N TYR A 86 -14.74 -16.51 1.48
CA TYR A 86 -13.51 -15.83 1.92
C TYR A 86 -13.58 -14.34 1.58
N ILE A 87 -13.33 -13.48 2.58
CA ILE A 87 -13.48 -12.04 2.48
C ILE A 87 -12.15 -11.34 2.75
N TYR A 88 -11.76 -10.41 1.87
CA TYR A 88 -10.49 -9.69 1.98
C TYR A 88 -10.67 -8.18 1.75
N GLY A 89 -10.13 -7.34 2.63
CA GLY A 89 -9.98 -5.91 2.34
C GLY A 89 -8.86 -5.71 1.33
N ILE A 90 -7.64 -6.13 1.67
CA ILE A 90 -6.50 -6.23 0.75
C ILE A 90 -6.03 -7.69 0.75
N ARG A 91 -5.81 -8.25 -0.43
CA ARG A 91 -5.18 -9.57 -0.59
C ARG A 91 -3.93 -9.43 -1.43
N TYR A 92 -2.80 -9.86 -0.91
CA TYR A 92 -1.53 -9.90 -1.60
C TYR A 92 -0.91 -11.30 -1.52
N GLU A 93 -0.49 -11.80 -2.67
CA GLU A 93 0.29 -13.03 -2.80
C GLU A 93 1.52 -12.65 -3.60
N GLY A 94 2.65 -12.51 -2.92
CA GLY A 94 3.88 -11.95 -3.47
C GLY A 94 4.91 -12.99 -3.87
N ALA A 95 4.63 -14.29 -3.70
CA ALA A 95 5.62 -15.36 -3.89
C ALA A 95 6.90 -15.19 -3.03
N GLY A 96 6.76 -14.70 -1.80
CA GLY A 96 7.85 -14.46 -0.84
C GLY A 96 8.36 -13.02 -0.79
N GLN A 97 7.71 -12.10 -1.51
CA GLN A 97 8.12 -10.71 -1.63
C GLN A 97 7.63 -9.85 -0.46
N THR A 98 8.18 -8.64 -0.34
CA THR A 98 7.71 -7.63 0.63
C THR A 98 6.73 -6.67 -0.04
N LEU A 99 5.52 -6.55 0.49
CA LEU A 99 4.61 -5.45 0.15
C LEU A 99 4.95 -4.22 1.00
N ASN A 100 5.32 -3.12 0.36
CA ASN A 100 5.58 -1.84 1.01
C ASN A 100 4.28 -1.02 1.09
N LEU A 101 3.66 -0.99 2.26
CA LEU A 101 2.47 -0.18 2.54
C LEU A 101 2.90 1.21 3.06
N VAL A 102 2.62 2.25 2.28
CA VAL A 102 2.91 3.65 2.65
C VAL A 102 1.62 4.33 3.08
N LEU A 103 1.59 4.84 4.31
CA LEU A 103 0.43 5.50 4.91
C LEU A 103 0.59 7.02 4.90
N ASN A 104 -0.30 7.69 4.17
CA ASN A 104 -0.47 9.13 4.14
C ASN A 104 -1.87 9.49 4.63
N GLY A 105 -2.00 10.51 5.47
CA GLY A 105 -3.28 10.91 6.05
C GLY A 105 -3.92 9.82 6.92
N THR A 106 -5.24 9.84 7.02
CA THR A 106 -6.03 8.87 7.79
C THR A 106 -6.68 7.86 6.86
N ASN A 107 -6.37 6.58 7.04
CA ASN A 107 -6.83 5.51 6.17
C ASN A 107 -7.71 4.51 6.92
N THR A 108 -8.73 3.99 6.25
CA THR A 108 -9.65 2.98 6.78
C THR A 108 -9.83 1.83 5.80
N ILE A 109 -9.82 0.61 6.33
CA ILE A 109 -10.19 -0.61 5.62
C ILE A 109 -11.24 -1.33 6.46
N THR A 110 -12.42 -1.56 5.90
CA THR A 110 -13.50 -2.29 6.54
C THR A 110 -14.04 -3.33 5.57
N THR A 111 -14.03 -4.60 5.97
CA THR A 111 -14.60 -5.67 5.12
C THR A 111 -16.12 -5.82 5.29
N GLY A 112 -16.69 -5.12 6.27
CA GLY A 112 -18.10 -5.25 6.65
C GLY A 112 -18.42 -6.62 7.25
N ASN A 113 -19.66 -6.79 7.68
CA ASN A 113 -20.16 -8.07 8.17
C ASN A 113 -20.71 -8.86 6.97
N VAL A 114 -20.20 -10.07 6.77
CA VAL A 114 -20.70 -10.97 5.74
C VAL A 114 -21.29 -12.18 6.46
N THR A 115 -22.60 -12.36 6.32
CA THR A 115 -23.31 -13.56 6.80
C THR A 115 -22.67 -14.79 6.18
N ASP A 116 -22.34 -15.79 7.01
CA ASP A 116 -21.72 -17.05 6.60
C ASP A 116 -20.31 -16.94 5.98
N ALA A 117 -19.57 -15.86 6.25
CA ALA A 117 -18.14 -15.82 5.93
C ALA A 117 -17.41 -16.96 6.67
N LYS A 118 -16.63 -17.75 5.94
CA LYS A 118 -15.76 -18.77 6.52
C LYS A 118 -14.53 -18.09 7.12
N GLU A 119 -13.91 -17.21 6.35
CA GLU A 119 -12.74 -16.44 6.77
C GLU A 119 -12.87 -14.98 6.34
N CYS A 120 -12.37 -14.06 7.18
CA CYS A 120 -12.46 -12.63 6.94
C CYS A 120 -11.18 -11.89 7.35
N TYR A 121 -10.53 -11.26 6.38
CA TYR A 121 -9.25 -10.59 6.58
C TYR A 121 -9.32 -9.13 6.15
N GLY A 122 -8.93 -8.22 7.03
CA GLY A 122 -8.77 -6.82 6.63
C GLY A 122 -7.62 -6.64 5.65
N ILE A 123 -6.45 -7.18 5.99
CA ILE A 123 -5.29 -7.30 5.11
C ILE A 123 -4.78 -8.73 5.20
N TYR A 124 -4.63 -9.40 4.05
CA TYR A 124 -4.09 -10.74 3.92
C TYR A 124 -2.84 -10.72 3.06
N LEU A 125 -1.77 -11.27 3.59
CA LEU A 125 -0.56 -11.65 2.87
C LEU A 125 -0.30 -13.15 3.10
N SER A 126 0.31 -13.82 2.11
CA SER A 126 0.71 -15.22 2.30
C SER A 126 1.75 -15.35 3.42
N MET A 127 1.86 -16.52 4.03
CA MET A 127 2.74 -16.76 5.19
C MET A 127 4.25 -16.67 4.90
N ASN A 128 4.62 -16.65 3.62
CA ASN A 128 5.99 -16.40 3.15
C ASN A 128 6.23 -14.92 2.78
N ASP A 129 5.19 -14.11 2.66
CA ASP A 129 5.29 -12.70 2.31
C ASP A 129 5.51 -11.81 3.56
N THR A 130 6.06 -10.62 3.33
CA THR A 130 6.27 -9.61 4.37
C THR A 130 5.43 -8.38 4.12
N LEU A 131 4.74 -7.88 5.15
CA LEU A 131 4.13 -6.55 5.14
C LEU A 131 5.10 -5.56 5.77
N LYS A 132 5.54 -4.56 5.02
CA LYS A 132 6.34 -3.44 5.53
C LYS A 132 5.52 -2.16 5.53
N ILE A 133 5.34 -1.54 6.70
CA ILE A 133 4.54 -0.32 6.88
C ILE A 133 5.46 0.87 7.13
N SER A 134 5.19 1.96 6.41
CA SER A 134 5.92 3.23 6.50
C SER A 134 4.97 4.41 6.23
N GLY A 135 5.51 5.63 6.19
CA GLY A 135 4.71 6.86 6.15
C GLY A 135 4.29 7.32 7.55
N THR A 136 3.82 8.56 7.67
CA THR A 136 3.44 9.17 8.96
C THR A 136 1.94 9.12 9.24
N GLY A 137 1.15 8.58 8.31
CA GLY A 137 -0.29 8.45 8.43
C GLY A 137 -0.76 7.38 9.41
N THR A 138 -2.08 7.26 9.50
CA THR A 138 -2.77 6.25 10.30
C THR A 138 -3.54 5.28 9.41
N LEU A 139 -3.69 4.05 9.90
CA LEU A 139 -4.50 3.03 9.26
C LEU A 139 -5.34 2.32 10.32
N LYS A 140 -6.67 2.37 10.15
CA LYS A 140 -7.60 1.52 10.90
C LYS A 140 -8.11 0.41 10.00
N VAL A 141 -7.86 -0.83 10.40
CA VAL A 141 -8.31 -2.03 9.71
C VAL A 141 -9.34 -2.73 10.57
N THR A 142 -10.53 -3.00 10.02
CA THR A 142 -11.61 -3.69 10.71
C THR A 142 -12.11 -4.84 9.84
N ALA A 143 -11.76 -6.07 10.25
CA ALA A 143 -12.33 -7.27 9.67
C ALA A 143 -13.70 -7.57 10.31
N GLY A 144 -14.62 -8.06 9.49
CA GLY A 144 -15.93 -8.54 9.93
C GLY A 144 -15.86 -9.92 10.58
N SER A 145 -16.96 -10.34 11.18
CA SER A 145 -17.08 -11.67 11.77
C SER A 145 -17.01 -12.78 10.71
N ALA A 146 -16.50 -13.93 11.10
CA ALA A 146 -16.42 -15.14 10.28
C ALA A 146 -16.58 -16.39 11.15
N MET A 147 -16.87 -17.53 10.54
CA MET A 147 -17.05 -18.81 11.23
C MET A 147 -15.74 -19.35 11.80
N ASP A 148 -14.68 -19.36 10.97
CA ASP A 148 -13.40 -20.00 11.30
C ASP A 148 -12.38 -18.93 11.73
N ASP A 149 -11.89 -18.12 10.79
CA ASP A 149 -10.84 -17.12 11.06
C ASP A 149 -11.30 -15.70 10.74
N SER A 150 -11.07 -14.77 11.67
CA SER A 150 -11.24 -13.34 11.43
C SER A 150 -10.02 -12.59 11.94
N MET A 151 -9.34 -11.83 11.06
CA MET A 151 -8.13 -11.11 11.44
C MET A 151 -8.09 -9.74 10.79
N GLY A 152 -7.75 -8.70 11.56
CA GLY A 152 -7.48 -7.38 10.99
C GLY A 152 -6.33 -7.44 9.98
N ILE A 153 -5.19 -8.03 10.35
CA ILE A 153 -4.02 -8.21 9.48
C ILE A 153 -3.46 -9.62 9.65
N LEU A 154 -3.23 -10.32 8.54
CA LEU A 154 -2.52 -11.60 8.45
C LEU A 154 -1.33 -11.46 7.50
N THR A 155 -0.14 -11.84 7.96
CA THR A 155 1.10 -11.80 7.17
C THR A 155 2.14 -12.76 7.78
N GLY A 156 3.06 -13.27 6.96
CA GLY A 156 4.19 -14.08 7.44
C GLY A 156 5.15 -13.29 8.33
N SER A 157 5.43 -12.05 7.94
CA SER A 157 6.24 -11.09 8.72
C SER A 157 5.65 -9.68 8.65
N LEU A 158 5.77 -8.93 9.74
CA LEU A 158 5.36 -7.52 9.82
C LEU A 158 6.55 -6.66 10.24
N LYS A 159 6.89 -5.67 9.41
CA LYS A 159 7.92 -4.67 9.69
C LYS A 159 7.25 -3.30 9.73
N MET A 160 7.40 -2.57 10.84
CA MET A 160 6.89 -1.20 10.96
C MET A 160 8.05 -0.24 11.13
N GLU A 161 8.20 0.68 10.18
CA GLU A 161 9.22 1.74 10.26
C GLU A 161 8.65 3.04 10.82
N GLN A 162 7.42 3.37 10.44
CA GLN A 162 6.68 4.58 10.84
C GLN A 162 5.16 4.32 10.73
N GLY A 163 4.36 5.29 11.17
CA GLY A 163 2.90 5.27 11.06
C GLY A 163 2.23 4.64 12.27
N SER A 164 0.90 4.70 12.30
CA SER A 164 0.09 4.09 13.37
C SER A 164 -0.95 3.17 12.77
N VAL A 165 -1.06 1.96 13.31
CA VAL A 165 -1.99 0.94 12.83
C VAL A 165 -2.86 0.43 13.98
N GLU A 166 -4.16 0.48 13.76
CA GLU A 166 -5.17 -0.18 14.60
C GLU A 166 -5.81 -1.30 13.79
N ALA A 167 -5.68 -2.54 14.26
CA ALA A 167 -6.25 -3.70 13.59
C ALA A 167 -7.26 -4.40 14.51
N THR A 168 -8.47 -4.60 13.99
CA THR A 168 -9.60 -5.24 14.69
C THR A 168 -10.08 -6.46 13.93
N ALA A 169 -10.22 -7.57 14.65
CA ALA A 169 -10.87 -8.80 14.19
C ALA A 169 -12.36 -8.81 14.57
N GLY A 170 -13.18 -9.53 13.80
CA GLY A 170 -14.63 -9.63 14.01
C GLY A 170 -15.10 -10.85 14.80
N LYS A 171 -14.21 -11.78 15.17
CA LYS A 171 -14.46 -12.90 16.10
C LYS A 171 -13.17 -13.26 16.82
N GLU A 172 -13.25 -13.73 18.07
CA GLU A 172 -12.09 -14.27 18.79
C GLU A 172 -11.37 -15.35 17.96
N THR A 173 -10.20 -15.02 17.45
CA THR A 173 -8.98 -15.84 17.54
C THR A 173 -7.80 -14.94 17.19
N ILE A 174 -6.90 -14.82 18.17
CA ILE A 174 -5.48 -14.51 18.09
C ILE A 174 -5.06 -13.90 16.75
N CYS A 175 -4.65 -12.63 16.79
CA CYS A 175 -3.65 -12.12 15.88
C CYS A 175 -2.47 -13.12 15.92
N LYS A 176 -2.45 -14.13 15.03
CA LYS A 176 -1.31 -15.03 14.82
C LYS A 176 -0.21 -14.21 14.15
N ILE A 177 0.23 -13.15 14.81
CA ILE A 177 1.57 -12.61 14.63
C ILE A 177 2.45 -13.74 15.15
N LYS A 178 2.91 -14.61 14.25
CA LYS A 178 3.99 -15.55 14.55
C LYS A 178 5.29 -14.74 14.66
N ARG A 179 5.38 -13.94 15.73
CA ARG A 179 6.57 -13.33 16.34
C ARG A 179 7.37 -12.25 15.57
N ILE A 180 7.88 -11.31 16.38
CA ILE A 180 8.94 -10.30 16.21
C ILE A 180 8.54 -8.96 15.57
N PHE A 181 8.22 -8.00 16.43
CA PHE A 181 8.43 -6.59 16.09
C PHE A 181 9.95 -6.33 16.05
N HIS A 182 10.53 -6.30 14.85
CA HIS A 182 11.84 -5.66 14.67
C HIS A 182 11.58 -4.16 14.51
N TYR A 183 11.67 -3.41 15.60
CA TYR A 183 11.74 -1.96 15.55
C TYR A 183 13.13 -1.58 15.02
N ALA A 184 13.20 -0.83 13.92
CA ALA A 184 14.43 -0.14 13.56
C ALA A 184 14.77 0.82 14.71
N SER A 185 16.01 0.80 15.20
CA SER A 185 16.43 1.60 16.35
C SER A 185 16.10 3.09 16.10
N GLY A 186 15.38 3.71 17.05
CA GLY A 186 15.11 5.15 17.04
C GLY A 186 13.81 5.64 16.37
N LYS A 187 12.90 4.77 15.91
CA LYS A 187 11.58 5.20 15.35
C LYS A 187 10.40 4.71 16.20
N LYS A 188 9.45 5.59 16.51
CA LYS A 188 8.21 5.28 17.24
C LYS A 188 7.18 4.71 16.26
N ALA A 189 6.88 3.41 16.33
CA ALA A 189 5.75 2.78 15.67
C ALA A 189 4.80 2.22 16.73
N THR A 190 3.50 2.45 16.61
CA THR A 190 2.48 1.90 17.52
C THR A 190 1.54 0.98 16.74
N CYS A 191 1.48 -0.28 17.17
CA CYS A 191 0.48 -1.25 16.70
C CYS A 191 -0.45 -1.56 17.86
N LYS A 192 -1.72 -1.14 17.75
CA LYS A 192 -2.75 -1.49 18.72
C LYS A 192 -3.64 -2.57 18.11
N VAL A 193 -3.58 -3.77 18.70
CA VAL A 193 -4.49 -4.87 18.36
C VAL A 193 -5.64 -4.83 19.37
N THR A 194 -6.88 -4.78 18.88
CA THR A 194 -8.08 -4.77 19.72
C THR A 194 -9.04 -5.84 19.22
N VAL A 195 -9.55 -6.67 20.13
CA VAL A 195 -10.56 -7.69 19.86
C VAL A 195 -11.91 -7.14 20.34
N LYS A 196 -12.97 -7.33 19.56
CA LYS A 196 -14.34 -6.95 19.94
C LYS A 196 -15.03 -8.10 20.65
#